data_AF-M2QXW5-F1
#
_entry.id   AF-M2QXW5-F1
#
_cell.length_a   1.000
_cell.length_b   1.000
_cell.length_c   1.000
_cell.angle_alpha   90.00
_cell.angle_beta   90.00
_cell.angle_gamma   90.00
#
_symmetry.space_group_name_H-M   'P 1'
#
loop_
_entity.id
_entity.type
_entity.pdbx_description
1 polymer ?
#
loop_
_entity_poly.entity_id
_entity_poly.type
_entity_poly.pdbx_seq_one_letter_code
_entity_poly.pdbx_strand_id
1 'polypeptide(L)'
;MVHFYGFLLDPDWLLELGTKKGLGSCRTSIARECLKSRTAMKLLIEAHADEWCTVENVTLQNGKHYWCIALASTDPRRTVYTYPKNMPPQKLVDEMKAFLKKPEDIQAMWWKGTL
;
A
#
# COMPACT_ATOMS: atom_id res chain seq x y z
N MET A 1 14.95 -11.60 -2.31
CA MET A 1 14.25 -10.70 -1.37
C MET A 1 13.41 -9.73 -2.20
N VAL A 2 12.10 -9.69 -1.97
CA VAL A 2 11.17 -8.90 -2.79
C VAL A 2 11.17 -7.45 -2.32
N HIS A 3 11.25 -6.50 -3.26
CA HIS A 3 11.02 -5.09 -3.00
C HIS A 3 9.77 -4.63 -3.74
N PHE A 4 9.09 -3.65 -3.17
CA PHE A 4 7.84 -3.09 -3.67
C PHE A 4 8.02 -1.61 -3.91
N TYR A 5 7.67 -1.15 -5.11
CA TYR A 5 7.62 0.27 -5.45
C TYR A 5 6.22 0.78 -5.18
N GLY A 6 6.08 1.76 -4.29
CA GLY A 6 4.75 2.20 -3.89
C GLY A 6 4.71 3.27 -2.82
N PHE A 7 3.50 3.50 -2.35
CA PHE A 7 3.14 4.51 -1.38
C PHE A 7 2.88 3.88 -0.03
N LEU A 8 3.57 4.36 1.02
CA LEU A 8 3.24 3.97 2.39
C LEU A 8 1.91 4.58 2.79
N LEU A 9 1.14 3.79 3.53
CA LEU A 9 -0.11 4.22 4.14
C LEU A 9 0.15 4.60 5.59
N ASP A 10 -0.39 5.74 5.99
CA ASP A 10 -0.32 6.19 7.37
C ASP A 10 -1.14 5.25 8.28
N PRO A 11 -0.54 4.62 9.31
CA PRO A 11 -1.23 3.63 10.13
C PRO A 11 -2.42 4.18 10.90
N ASP A 12 -2.34 5.42 11.39
CA ASP A 12 -3.39 6.03 12.20
C ASP A 12 -4.57 6.43 11.34
N TRP A 13 -4.30 7.00 10.17
CA TRP A 13 -5.30 7.26 9.13
C TRP A 13 -6.04 5.99 8.70
N LEU A 14 -5.33 4.87 8.51
CA LEU A 14 -5.97 3.59 8.17
C LEU A 14 -6.90 3.07 9.27
N LEU A 15 -6.54 3.28 10.54
CA LEU A 15 -7.39 2.91 11.68
C LEU A 15 -8.63 3.79 11.74
N GLU A 16 -8.46 5.12 11.65
CA GLU A 16 -9.57 6.08 11.67
C GLU A 16 -10.56 5.80 10.53
N LEU A 17 -10.04 5.67 9.30
CA LEU A 17 -10.83 5.41 8.11
C LEU A 17 -11.54 4.05 8.21
N GLY A 18 -10.85 3.01 8.68
CA GLY A 18 -11.41 1.68 8.85
C GLY A 18 -12.54 1.62 9.86
N THR A 19 -12.36 2.29 11.01
CA THR A 19 -13.41 2.41 12.03
C THR A 19 -14.60 3.19 11.51
N LYS A 20 -14.38 4.34 10.83
CA LYS A 20 -15.44 5.15 10.23
C LYS A 20 -16.27 4.38 9.19
N LYS A 21 -15.61 3.50 8.41
CA LYS A 21 -16.26 2.65 7.40
C LYS A 21 -16.84 1.34 7.97
N GLY A 22 -16.73 1.08 9.28
CA GLY A 22 -17.25 -0.13 9.90
C GLY A 22 -16.52 -1.43 9.50
N LEU A 23 -15.24 -1.35 9.12
CA LEU A 23 -14.48 -2.50 8.59
C LEU A 23 -13.93 -3.44 9.68
N GLY A 24 -14.08 -3.08 10.95
CA GLY A 24 -13.66 -3.88 12.09
C GLY A 24 -13.45 -3.08 13.36
N SER A 25 -12.75 -3.71 14.32
CA SER A 25 -12.43 -3.14 15.64
C SER A 25 -10.96 -2.78 15.75
N CYS A 26 -10.62 -1.79 16.57
CA CYS A 26 -9.25 -1.38 16.90
C CYS A 26 -8.87 -1.65 18.37
N ARG A 27 -9.65 -2.48 19.09
CA ARG A 27 -9.52 -2.71 20.54
C ARG A 27 -8.26 -3.47 20.96
N THR A 28 -7.78 -4.41 20.13
CA THR A 28 -6.58 -5.21 20.39
C THR A 28 -5.53 -4.96 19.31
N SER A 29 -4.26 -5.31 19.58
CA SER A 29 -3.19 -5.22 18.59
C SER A 29 -3.51 -6.00 17.31
N ILE A 30 -3.96 -7.25 17.45
CA ILE A 30 -4.37 -8.10 16.32
C ILE A 30 -5.52 -7.45 15.55
N ALA A 31 -6.54 -6.95 16.26
CA ALA A 31 -7.68 -6.30 15.61
C ALA A 31 -7.25 -5.03 14.84
N ARG A 32 -6.31 -4.26 15.37
CA ARG A 32 -5.71 -3.09 14.68
C ARG A 32 -5.00 -3.49 13.39
N GLU A 33 -4.18 -4.55 13.39
CA GLU A 33 -3.52 -5.01 12.16
C GLU A 33 -4.52 -5.51 11.12
N CYS A 34 -5.51 -6.31 11.54
CA CYS A 34 -6.59 -6.76 10.68
C CYS A 34 -7.38 -5.58 10.10
N LEU A 35 -7.67 -4.56 10.91
CA LEU A 35 -8.37 -3.37 10.46
C LEU A 35 -7.57 -2.60 9.42
N LYS A 36 -6.27 -2.34 9.68
CA LYS A 36 -5.39 -1.66 8.70
C LYS A 36 -5.30 -2.41 7.38
N SER A 37 -5.13 -3.73 7.42
CA SER A 37 -5.08 -4.58 6.24
C SER A 37 -6.37 -4.49 5.41
N ARG A 38 -7.54 -4.63 6.07
CA ARG A 38 -8.85 -4.49 5.42
C ARG A 38 -9.08 -3.10 4.85
N THR A 39 -8.72 -2.05 5.58
CA THR A 39 -8.85 -0.67 5.10
C THR A 39 -7.99 -0.45 3.86
N ALA A 40 -6.72 -0.90 3.88
CA ALA A 40 -5.83 -0.78 2.74
C ALA A 40 -6.35 -1.54 1.50
N MET A 41 -6.85 -2.77 1.67
CA MET A 41 -7.49 -3.51 0.56
C MET A 41 -8.76 -2.82 0.07
N LYS A 42 -9.57 -2.27 0.98
CA LYS A 42 -10.80 -1.54 0.60
C LYS A 42 -10.48 -0.28 -0.21
N LEU A 43 -9.42 0.45 0.16
CA LEU A 43 -8.91 1.61 -0.59
C LEU A 43 -8.53 1.22 -2.03
N LEU A 44 -7.81 0.11 -2.19
CA LEU A 44 -7.41 -0.41 -3.51
C LEU A 44 -8.64 -0.67 -4.41
N ILE A 45 -9.66 -1.33 -3.86
CA ILE A 45 -10.90 -1.66 -4.57
C ILE A 45 -11.70 -0.39 -4.90
N GLU A 46 -11.80 0.56 -3.96
CA GLU A 46 -12.49 1.84 -4.18
C GLU A 46 -11.80 2.70 -5.24
N ALA A 47 -10.49 2.54 -5.42
CA ALA A 47 -9.73 3.17 -6.50
C ALA A 47 -9.84 2.45 -7.84
N HIS A 48 -10.52 1.29 -7.91
CA HIS A 48 -10.51 0.39 -9.07
C HIS A 48 -9.08 0.06 -9.54
N ALA A 49 -8.17 -0.11 -8.58
CA ALA A 49 -6.74 -0.31 -8.82
C ALA A 49 -6.27 -1.73 -8.50
N ASP A 50 -7.17 -2.61 -8.07
CA ASP A 50 -6.88 -3.99 -7.68
C ASP A 50 -6.43 -4.89 -8.84
N GLU A 51 -6.66 -4.46 -10.08
CA GLU A 51 -6.15 -5.15 -11.27
C GLU A 51 -4.65 -4.92 -11.52
N TRP A 52 -4.04 -3.88 -10.94
CA TRP A 52 -2.67 -3.48 -11.27
C TRP A 52 -1.80 -3.04 -10.07
N CYS A 53 -2.41 -2.81 -8.91
CA CYS A 53 -1.75 -2.60 -7.63
C CYS A 53 -2.04 -3.75 -6.67
N THR A 54 -1.23 -3.86 -5.62
CA THR A 54 -1.47 -4.76 -4.49
C THR A 54 -1.22 -4.04 -3.16
N VAL A 55 -1.71 -4.62 -2.07
CA VAL A 55 -1.44 -4.15 -0.71
C VAL A 55 -0.45 -5.10 -0.07
N GLU A 56 0.71 -4.56 0.30
CA GLU A 56 1.81 -5.37 0.82
C GLU A 56 2.33 -4.80 2.13
N ASN A 57 2.79 -5.69 3.01
CA ASN A 57 3.46 -5.30 4.23
C ASN A 57 4.95 -5.12 3.95
N VAL A 58 5.49 -3.96 4.33
CA VAL A 58 6.88 -3.60 4.05
C VAL A 58 7.60 -3.16 5.33
N THR A 59 8.90 -3.35 5.34
CA THR A 59 9.78 -3.01 6.45
C THR A 59 10.66 -1.81 6.07
N LEU A 60 10.64 -0.78 6.91
CA LEU A 60 11.53 0.38 6.80
C LEU A 60 12.94 0.08 7.29
N GLN A 61 13.91 0.95 6.96
CA GLN A 61 15.30 0.82 7.44
C GLN A 61 15.41 0.80 8.97
N ASN A 62 14.48 1.46 9.67
CA ASN A 62 14.41 1.46 11.14
C ASN A 62 13.71 0.21 11.72
N GLY A 63 13.40 -0.80 10.89
CA GLY A 63 12.74 -2.04 11.31
C GLY A 63 11.23 -1.94 11.51
N LYS A 64 10.61 -0.76 11.33
CA LYS A 64 9.16 -0.61 11.47
C LYS A 64 8.42 -1.17 10.27
N HIS A 65 7.26 -1.79 10.52
CA HIS A 65 6.39 -2.34 9.50
C HIS A 65 5.27 -1.37 9.13
N TYR A 66 5.00 -1.26 7.82
CA TYR A 66 3.95 -0.42 7.27
C TYR A 66 3.18 -1.18 6.18
N TRP A 67 1.92 -0.79 5.98
CA TRP A 67 1.18 -1.19 4.79
C TRP A 67 1.53 -0.25 3.65
N CYS A 68 1.70 -0.82 2.46
CA CYS A 68 2.03 -0.11 1.23
C CYS A 68 1.04 -0.49 0.14
N ILE A 69 0.55 0.50 -0.63
CA ILE A 69 -0.01 0.22 -1.95
C ILE A 69 1.15 0.14 -2.92
N ALA A 70 1.47 -1.08 -3.33
CA ALA A 70 2.54 -1.41 -4.23
C ALA A 70 2.05 -1.37 -5.67
N LEU A 71 2.69 -0.49 -6.46
CA LEU A 71 2.47 -0.30 -7.89
C LEU A 71 3.32 -1.27 -8.72
N ALA A 72 4.48 -1.68 -8.20
CA ALA A 72 5.36 -2.65 -8.84
C ALA A 72 6.16 -3.42 -7.79
N SER A 73 6.84 -4.49 -8.22
CA SER A 73 7.76 -5.22 -7.37
C SER A 73 8.96 -5.76 -8.17
N THR A 74 9.88 -6.40 -7.47
CA THR A 74 10.98 -7.17 -8.09
C THR A 74 10.60 -8.63 -8.36
N ASP A 75 9.35 -9.05 -8.10
CA ASP A 75 8.88 -10.43 -8.29
C ASP A 75 7.61 -10.45 -9.16
N PRO A 76 7.65 -11.04 -10.37
CA PRO A 76 6.51 -11.04 -11.29
C PRO A 76 5.29 -11.82 -10.77
N ARG A 77 5.42 -12.58 -9.68
CA ARG A 77 4.29 -13.27 -9.04
C ARG A 77 3.50 -12.38 -8.10
N ARG A 78 4.04 -11.21 -7.73
CA ARG A 78 3.48 -10.32 -6.70
C ARG A 78 2.73 -9.14 -7.28
N THR A 79 3.13 -8.65 -8.44
CA THR A 79 2.55 -7.44 -9.06
C THR A 79 2.57 -7.56 -10.58
N VAL A 80 1.59 -6.94 -11.24
CA VAL A 80 1.52 -6.84 -12.70
C VAL A 80 2.74 -6.13 -13.28
N TYR A 81 3.13 -5.00 -12.66
CA TYR A 81 4.34 -4.30 -13.02
C TYR A 81 5.54 -4.87 -12.26
N THR A 82 6.66 -5.08 -12.96
CA THR A 82 7.85 -5.71 -12.40
C THR A 82 9.13 -5.01 -12.89
N TYR A 83 9.99 -4.62 -11.96
CA TYR A 83 11.30 -4.05 -12.28
C TYR A 83 12.25 -5.09 -12.89
N PRO A 84 13.16 -4.71 -13.81
CA PRO A 84 13.26 -3.41 -14.48
C PRO A 84 12.40 -3.28 -15.75
N LYS A 85 11.80 -4.39 -16.20
CA LYS A 85 11.32 -4.51 -17.58
C LYS A 85 9.92 -3.94 -17.82
N ASN A 86 9.08 -3.88 -16.78
CA ASN A 86 7.67 -3.50 -16.90
C ASN A 86 7.29 -2.58 -15.73
N MET A 87 7.77 -1.33 -15.73
CA MET A 87 7.40 -0.36 -14.70
C MET A 87 6.03 0.28 -15.00
N PRO A 88 5.26 0.68 -13.96
CA PRO A 88 3.97 1.33 -14.14
C PRO A 88 4.14 2.67 -14.87
N PRO A 89 3.25 3.00 -15.83
CA PRO A 89 3.21 4.33 -16.43
C PRO A 89 3.03 5.42 -15.37
N GLN A 90 3.69 6.57 -15.56
CA GLN A 90 3.64 7.68 -14.59
C GLN A 90 2.20 8.14 -14.30
N LYS A 91 1.31 8.10 -15.30
CA LYS A 91 -0.11 8.41 -15.14
C LYS A 91 -0.78 7.59 -14.04
N LEU A 92 -0.50 6.28 -13.94
CA LEU A 92 -1.06 5.42 -12.88
C LEU A 92 -0.49 5.76 -11.51
N VAL A 93 0.79 6.13 -11.46
CA VAL A 93 1.45 6.58 -10.22
C VAL A 93 0.78 7.87 -9.72
N ASP A 94 0.53 8.81 -10.61
CA ASP A 94 -0.10 10.10 -10.30
C ASP A 94 -1.57 9.93 -9.88
N GLU A 95 -2.32 9.06 -10.56
CA GLU A 95 -3.70 8.70 -10.18
C GLU A 95 -3.75 8.12 -8.77
N MET A 96 -2.86 7.18 -8.45
CA MET A 96 -2.79 6.59 -7.12
C MET A 96 -2.39 7.62 -6.05
N LYS A 97 -1.44 8.51 -6.37
CA LYS A 97 -1.03 9.60 -5.49
C LYS A 97 -2.19 10.55 -5.16
N ALA A 98 -2.95 10.93 -6.18
CA ALA A 98 -4.12 11.79 -6.05
C ALA A 98 -5.23 11.10 -5.23
N PHE A 99 -5.49 9.82 -5.49
CA PHE A 99 -6.46 9.02 -4.73
C PHE A 99 -6.12 8.95 -3.24
N LEU A 100 -4.84 8.72 -2.92
CA LEU A 100 -4.34 8.68 -1.54
C LEU A 100 -4.23 10.06 -0.89
N LYS A 101 -4.61 11.14 -1.59
CA LYS A 101 -4.55 12.53 -1.12
C LYS A 101 -3.16 12.88 -0.57
N LYS A 102 -2.12 12.35 -1.20
CA LYS A 102 -0.74 12.62 -0.77
C LYS A 102 -0.31 14.02 -1.23
N PRO A 103 0.48 14.73 -0.41
CA PRO A 103 1.16 15.96 -0.83
C PRO A 103 1.94 15.80 -2.14
N GLU A 104 2.05 16.90 -2.90
CA GLU A 104 2.69 16.93 -4.22
C GLU A 104 4.18 16.58 -4.19
N ASP A 105 4.86 16.72 -3.06
CA ASP A 105 6.26 16.38 -2.87
C ASP A 105 6.49 14.89 -2.55
N ILE A 106 5.46 14.14 -2.14
CA ILE A 106 5.63 12.71 -1.84
C ILE A 106 5.68 11.88 -3.13
N GLN A 107 6.77 11.13 -3.30
CA GLN A 107 6.95 10.19 -4.41
C GLN A 107 6.79 8.74 -3.95
N ALA A 108 6.45 7.85 -4.89
CA ALA A 108 6.51 6.41 -4.65
C ALA A 108 7.99 6.00 -4.53
N MET A 109 8.27 5.09 -3.60
CA MET A 109 9.64 4.65 -3.29
C MET A 109 9.70 3.13 -3.22
N TRP A 110 10.92 2.59 -3.29
CA TRP A 110 11.18 1.17 -3.11
C TRP A 110 11.26 0.80 -1.63
N TRP A 111 10.44 -0.17 -1.24
CA TRP A 111 10.34 -0.68 0.11
C TRP A 111 10.68 -2.16 0.14
N LYS A 112 11.38 -2.60 1.19
CA LYS A 112 11.66 -4.02 1.40
C LYS A 112 10.41 -4.73 1.89
N GLY A 113 10.00 -5.81 1.23
CA GLY A 113 8.89 -6.65 1.70
C GLY A 113 9.19 -7.31 3.04
N THR A 114 8.16 -7.42 3.89
CA THR A 114 8.20 -8.27 5.09
C THR A 114 7.99 -9.71 4.62
N LEU A 115 9.00 -10.58 4.86
CA LEU A 115 9.09 -11.95 4.35
C LEU A 115 7.82 -12.78 4.61
#